data_AF-A0A8J3RAJ1-F1
#
_entry.id   AF-A0A8J3RAJ1-F1
#
_cell.length_a   1.000
_cell.length_b   1.000
_cell.length_c   1.000
_cell.angle_alpha   90.00
_cell.angle_beta   90.00
_cell.angle_gamma   90.00
#
_symmetry.space_group_name_H-M   'P 1'
#
loop_
_entity.id
_entity.type
_entity.pdbx_description
1 polymer ?
#
loop_
_entity_poly.entity_id
_entity_poly.type
_entity_poly.pdbx_seq_one_letter_code
_entity_poly.pdbx_strand_id
1 'polypeptide(L)'
;MEQKTMNNPELEEKAGVVDLLERSGSVILPVGISLYALLYLGIQQVYGIFNVSPEQAGIDQATMFGRLVGTLILLVIGGTLLIGVAVAGFWLLDKATFGRLARFAQAVRQRPWAAAAVGALWCGATYWGFLGYLGLGDGTTLTAIVITAVSIGVLSFLVPFRLLRSRPVGRAGMKIVAAAFTGIGLGFALMGQMESDALAVAEKGEPASLLLSMVGFQDQWVVATDRESGEPLRDGEELLLLGEREGAYALYDCANQETFRRSIDATVLQQIVLEPDRPEGYSCHAKQKRKS
;
A
#
# COMPACT_ATOMS: atom_id res chain seq x y z
N MET A 1 -10.07 33.98 56.58
CA MET A 1 -9.75 32.60 56.17
C MET A 1 -9.38 32.65 54.70
N GLU A 2 -8.08 32.80 54.41
CA GLU A 2 -7.54 32.77 53.05
C GLU A 2 -7.43 31.32 52.58
N GLN A 3 -8.13 30.99 51.50
CA GLN A 3 -8.06 29.70 50.85
C GLN A 3 -6.85 29.73 49.90
N LYS A 4 -5.70 29.32 50.42
CA LYS A 4 -4.46 29.13 49.67
C LYS A 4 -4.70 28.02 48.64
N THR A 5 -5.00 28.39 47.40
CA THR A 5 -4.93 27.50 46.25
C THR A 5 -3.52 26.94 46.19
N MET A 6 -3.35 25.68 46.63
CA MET A 6 -2.18 24.89 46.29
C MET A 6 -2.18 24.74 44.76
N ASN A 7 -1.47 25.64 44.09
CA ASN A 7 -0.90 25.36 42.77
C ASN A 7 -0.05 24.12 42.96
N ASN A 8 -0.54 22.99 42.48
CA ASN A 8 0.18 21.73 42.47
C ASN A 8 1.07 21.75 41.20
N PRO A 9 2.40 22.02 41.29
CA PRO A 9 3.25 22.17 40.12
C PRO A 9 3.58 20.83 39.45
N GLU A 10 3.19 19.70 40.05
CA GLU A 10 3.58 18.36 39.59
C GLU A 10 2.86 17.88 38.31
N LEU A 11 1.86 18.61 37.82
CA LEU A 11 1.16 18.25 36.56
C LEU A 11 1.76 18.91 35.31
N GLU A 12 2.69 19.86 35.44
CA GLU A 12 3.28 20.56 34.29
C GLU A 12 4.64 20.02 33.84
N GLU A 13 5.31 19.14 34.59
CA GLU A 13 6.76 18.89 34.39
C GLU A 13 7.15 17.53 33.78
N LYS A 14 6.21 16.76 33.19
CA LYS A 14 6.56 15.51 32.47
C LYS A 14 5.80 15.29 31.15
N ALA A 15 5.59 16.33 30.37
CA ALA A 15 5.41 16.16 28.92
C ALA A 15 6.80 15.93 28.25
N GLY A 16 7.53 14.92 28.73
CA GLY A 16 8.87 14.59 28.24
C GLY A 16 8.78 13.91 26.88
N VAL A 17 9.84 14.06 26.07
CA VAL A 17 10.01 13.36 24.78
C VAL A 17 9.76 11.85 24.93
N VAL A 18 10.06 11.28 26.10
CA VAL A 18 9.81 9.88 26.45
C VAL A 18 8.32 9.54 26.50
N ASP A 19 7.46 10.38 27.11
CA ASP A 19 6.00 10.15 27.14
C ASP A 19 5.37 10.27 25.74
N LEU A 20 5.90 11.21 24.92
CA LEU A 20 5.55 11.29 23.51
C LEU A 20 5.99 10.05 22.72
N LEU A 21 7.19 9.52 23.01
CA LEU A 21 7.70 8.32 22.36
C LEU A 21 6.87 7.09 22.74
N GLU A 22 6.56 6.89 24.02
CA GLU A 22 5.72 5.79 24.50
C GLU A 22 4.30 5.86 23.90
N ARG A 23 3.70 7.05 23.86
CA ARG A 23 2.38 7.24 23.22
C ARG A 23 2.42 7.03 21.71
N SER A 24 3.44 7.52 21.03
CA SER A 24 3.59 7.34 19.58
C SER A 24 3.85 5.88 19.24
N GLY A 25 4.67 5.17 20.02
CA GLY A 25 4.96 3.74 19.86
C GLY A 25 3.70 2.88 19.91
N SER A 26 2.76 3.20 20.82
CA SER A 26 1.48 2.48 20.91
C SER A 26 0.61 2.55 19.65
N VAL A 27 0.81 3.58 18.80
CA VAL A 27 0.07 3.79 17.55
C VAL A 27 0.89 3.31 16.35
N ILE A 28 2.18 3.66 16.32
CA ILE A 28 3.09 3.36 15.22
C ILE A 28 3.29 1.85 15.10
N LEU A 29 3.43 1.13 16.22
CA LEU A 29 3.76 -0.29 16.19
C LEU A 29 2.64 -1.15 15.60
N PRO A 30 1.36 -1.04 16.02
CA PRO A 30 0.28 -1.77 15.36
C PRO A 30 0.13 -1.41 13.88
N VAL A 31 0.24 -0.13 13.52
CA VAL A 31 0.14 0.33 12.12
C VAL A 31 1.28 -0.26 11.28
N GLY A 32 2.52 -0.20 11.77
CA GLY A 32 3.68 -0.76 11.09
C GLY A 32 3.58 -2.27 10.91
N ILE A 33 3.14 -3.01 11.94
CA ILE A 33 2.93 -4.46 11.84
C ILE A 33 1.82 -4.79 10.84
N SER A 34 0.69 -4.08 10.88
CA SER A 34 -0.41 -4.30 9.93
C SER A 34 0.00 -4.00 8.49
N LEU A 35 0.69 -2.89 8.25
CA LEU A 35 1.19 -2.53 6.91
C LEU A 35 2.23 -3.53 6.42
N TYR A 36 3.15 -3.97 7.29
CA TYR A 36 4.12 -5.00 6.93
C TYR A 36 3.43 -6.30 6.50
N ALA A 37 2.47 -6.78 7.29
CA ALA A 37 1.71 -7.98 6.97
C ALA A 37 0.96 -7.86 5.63
N LEU A 38 0.32 -6.70 5.38
CA LEU A 38 -0.41 -6.46 4.14
C LEU A 38 0.52 -6.35 2.92
N LEU A 39 1.67 -5.68 3.05
CA LEU A 39 2.66 -5.64 1.97
C LEU A 39 3.24 -7.03 1.67
N TYR A 40 3.51 -7.83 2.71
CA TYR A 40 3.95 -9.21 2.53
C TYR A 40 2.92 -10.04 1.76
N LEU A 41 1.64 -9.96 2.15
CA LEU A 41 0.55 -10.59 1.40
C LEU A 41 0.45 -10.04 -0.03
N GLY A 42 0.67 -8.74 -0.22
CA GLY A 42 0.67 -8.12 -1.54
C GLY A 42 1.74 -8.67 -2.46
N ILE A 43 2.97 -8.87 -1.96
CA ILE A 43 4.03 -9.54 -2.72
C ILE A 43 3.61 -10.97 -3.10
N GLN A 44 3.01 -11.73 -2.17
CA GLN A 44 2.54 -13.08 -2.50
C GLN A 44 1.51 -13.08 -3.62
N GLN A 45 0.61 -12.09 -3.67
CA GLN A 45 -0.39 -11.98 -4.73
C GLN A 45 0.21 -11.54 -6.06
N VAL A 46 1.15 -10.59 -6.05
CA VAL A 46 1.91 -10.18 -7.23
C VAL A 46 2.58 -11.39 -7.87
N TYR A 47 3.33 -12.19 -7.11
CA TYR A 47 3.96 -13.41 -7.65
C TYR A 47 2.94 -14.48 -8.02
N GLY A 48 1.81 -14.55 -7.30
CA GLY A 48 0.69 -15.43 -7.61
C GLY A 48 0.06 -15.18 -8.99
N ILE A 49 0.03 -13.93 -9.47
CA ILE A 49 -0.39 -13.61 -10.85
C ILE A 49 0.51 -14.30 -11.87
N PHE A 50 1.80 -14.41 -11.57
CA PHE A 50 2.77 -15.15 -12.38
C PHE A 50 2.82 -16.64 -12.03
N ASN A 51 1.82 -17.20 -11.36
CA ASN A 51 1.72 -18.62 -11.00
C ASN A 51 2.95 -19.19 -10.25
N VAL A 52 3.67 -18.35 -9.50
CA VAL A 52 4.82 -18.76 -8.69
C VAL A 52 4.74 -18.14 -7.30
N SER A 53 5.40 -18.76 -6.32
CA SER A 53 5.61 -18.10 -5.03
C SER A 53 6.87 -17.21 -5.07
N PRO A 54 6.95 -16.16 -4.23
CA PRO A 54 8.16 -15.33 -4.11
C PRO A 54 9.41 -16.18 -3.78
N GLU A 55 9.21 -17.21 -2.95
CA GLU A 55 10.28 -18.14 -2.59
C GLU A 55 10.71 -18.95 -3.82
N GLN A 56 9.79 -19.42 -4.67
CA GLN A 56 10.13 -20.14 -5.90
C GLN A 56 10.89 -19.25 -6.91
N ALA A 57 10.62 -17.95 -6.91
CA ALA A 57 11.36 -16.95 -7.67
C ALA A 57 12.74 -16.62 -7.08
N GLY A 58 13.15 -17.25 -5.97
CA GLY A 58 14.47 -17.06 -5.38
C GLY A 58 14.58 -15.92 -4.39
N ILE A 59 13.46 -15.31 -4.01
CA ILE A 59 13.47 -14.28 -2.98
C ILE A 59 13.44 -14.97 -1.63
N ASP A 60 14.55 -14.86 -0.89
CA ASP A 60 14.63 -15.37 0.46
C ASP A 60 13.84 -14.50 1.45
N GLN A 61 13.48 -15.08 2.60
CA GLN A 61 12.69 -14.39 3.61
C GLN A 61 13.42 -13.16 4.18
N ALA A 62 14.75 -13.20 4.25
CA ALA A 62 15.56 -12.09 4.74
C ALA A 62 15.55 -10.89 3.77
N THR A 63 15.69 -11.13 2.46
CA THR A 63 15.59 -10.08 1.45
C THR A 63 14.17 -9.54 1.34
N MET A 64 13.14 -10.39 1.41
CA MET A 64 11.75 -9.93 1.49
C MET A 64 11.54 -8.99 2.67
N PHE A 65 11.98 -9.40 3.87
CA PHE A 65 11.87 -8.55 5.06
C PHE A 65 12.60 -7.21 4.87
N GLY A 66 13.85 -7.24 4.37
CA GLY A 66 14.63 -6.03 4.12
C GLY A 66 13.96 -5.07 3.13
N ARG A 67 13.44 -5.59 2.00
CA ARG A 67 12.72 -4.81 0.98
C ARG A 67 11.42 -4.23 1.53
N LEU A 68 10.65 -5.02 2.27
CA LEU A 68 9.39 -4.59 2.87
C LEU A 68 9.59 -3.51 3.93
N VAL A 69 10.57 -3.67 4.81
CA VAL A 69 10.92 -2.65 5.81
C VAL A 69 11.44 -1.39 5.13
N GLY A 70 12.30 -1.52 4.11
CA GLY A 70 12.77 -0.39 3.30
C GLY A 70 11.63 0.37 2.64
N THR A 71 10.67 -0.35 2.03
CA THR A 71 9.45 0.22 1.44
C THR A 71 8.62 0.94 2.50
N LEU A 72 8.44 0.34 3.67
CA LEU A 72 7.73 0.96 4.79
C LEU A 72 8.36 2.27 5.24
N ILE A 73 9.69 2.29 5.37
CA ILE A 73 10.42 3.52 5.73
C ILE A 73 10.22 4.59 4.64
N LEU A 74 10.34 4.22 3.36
CA LEU A 74 10.11 5.14 2.25
C LEU A 74 8.66 5.67 2.23
N LEU A 75 7.66 4.82 2.48
CA LEU A 75 6.27 5.22 2.59
C LEU A 75 6.04 6.18 3.78
N VAL A 76 6.70 5.95 4.91
CA VAL A 76 6.63 6.86 6.07
C VAL A 76 7.29 8.20 5.75
N ILE A 77 8.46 8.21 5.12
CA ILE A 77 9.14 9.45 4.70
C ILE A 77 8.30 10.20 3.66
N GLY A 78 7.84 9.52 2.61
CA GLY A 78 6.96 10.10 1.59
C GLY A 78 5.66 10.63 2.21
N GLY A 79 5.02 9.85 3.08
CA GLY A 79 3.81 10.24 3.80
C GLY A 79 4.02 11.46 4.70
N THR A 80 5.11 11.53 5.46
CA THR A 80 5.44 12.69 6.30
C THR A 80 5.70 13.95 5.46
N LEU A 81 6.37 13.82 4.32
CA LEU A 81 6.55 14.94 3.38
C LEU A 81 5.21 15.44 2.82
N LEU A 82 4.35 14.53 2.36
CA LEU A 82 3.01 14.88 1.86
C LEU A 82 2.14 15.54 2.95
N ILE A 83 2.18 15.03 4.18
CA ILE A 83 1.51 15.65 5.33
C ILE A 83 2.08 17.05 5.59
N GLY A 84 3.40 17.23 5.51
CA GLY A 84 4.05 18.54 5.65
C GLY A 84 3.53 19.55 4.61
N VAL A 85 3.45 19.15 3.34
CA VAL A 85 2.90 19.97 2.25
C VAL A 85 1.42 20.28 2.51
N ALA A 86 0.62 19.30 2.91
CA ALA A 86 -0.79 19.49 3.22
C ALA A 86 -0.99 20.48 4.39
N VAL A 87 -0.18 20.36 5.45
CA VAL A 87 -0.21 21.28 6.60
C VAL A 87 0.20 22.69 6.17
N ALA A 88 1.26 22.82 5.36
CA ALA A 88 1.68 24.12 4.83
C ALA A 88 0.60 24.76 3.94
N GLY A 89 -0.05 23.97 3.08
CA GLY A 89 -1.17 24.40 2.25
C GLY A 89 -2.37 24.84 3.09
N PHE A 90 -2.72 24.08 4.13
CA PHE A 90 -3.79 24.46 5.07
C PHE A 90 -3.45 25.76 5.82
N TRP A 91 -2.20 25.91 6.25
CA TRP A 91 -1.73 27.15 6.88
C TRP A 91 -1.81 28.35 5.93
N LEU A 92 -1.43 28.16 4.66
CA LEU A 92 -1.49 29.21 3.65
C LEU A 92 -2.95 29.62 3.36
N LEU A 93 -3.86 28.64 3.26
CA LEU A 93 -5.30 28.87 3.11
C LEU A 93 -5.89 29.59 4.32
N ASP A 94 -5.48 29.23 5.54
CA ASP A 94 -5.93 29.91 6.75
C ASP A 94 -5.48 31.37 6.76
N LYS A 95 -4.23 31.63 6.34
CA LYS A 95 -3.71 33.00 6.20
C LYS A 95 -4.47 33.79 5.12
N ALA A 96 -4.76 33.18 3.97
CA ALA A 96 -5.52 33.79 2.89
C ALA A 96 -6.99 34.08 3.29
N THR A 97 -7.57 33.26 4.16
CA THR A 97 -8.95 33.41 4.65
C THR A 97 -9.06 34.22 5.95
N PHE A 98 -7.98 34.90 6.37
CA PHE A 98 -7.90 35.69 7.60
C PHE A 98 -8.29 34.91 8.87
N GLY A 99 -7.89 33.64 8.95
CA GLY A 99 -8.12 32.79 10.13
C GLY A 99 -9.53 32.20 10.24
N ARG A 100 -10.36 32.29 9.19
CA ARG A 100 -11.71 31.70 9.18
C ARG A 100 -11.66 30.17 9.21
N LEU A 101 -10.68 29.57 8.55
CA LEU A 101 -10.49 28.12 8.52
C LEU A 101 -10.12 27.56 9.90
N ALA A 102 -9.20 28.20 10.62
CA ALA A 102 -8.83 27.82 11.97
C ALA A 102 -10.02 27.93 12.93
N ARG A 103 -10.83 29.00 12.83
CA ARG A 103 -12.05 29.15 13.64
C ARG A 103 -13.09 28.10 13.31
N PHE A 104 -13.28 27.78 12.03
CA PHE A 104 -14.19 26.72 11.61
C PHE A 104 -13.74 25.36 12.13
N ALA A 105 -12.44 25.04 11.99
CA ALA A 105 -11.86 23.81 12.50
C ALA A 105 -12.04 23.70 14.03
N GLN A 106 -11.82 24.79 14.78
CA GLN A 106 -12.08 24.82 16.22
C GLN A 106 -13.56 24.64 16.55
N ALA A 107 -14.47 25.29 15.82
CA ALA A 107 -15.92 25.14 16.01
C ALA A 107 -16.40 23.71 15.73
N VAL A 108 -15.86 23.08 14.68
CA VAL A 108 -16.11 21.66 14.36
C VAL A 108 -15.54 20.75 15.46
N ARG A 109 -14.33 21.04 15.96
CA ARG A 109 -13.67 20.23 17.00
C ARG A 109 -14.35 20.32 18.36
N GLN A 110 -14.95 21.47 18.67
CA GLN A 110 -15.77 21.68 19.87
C GLN A 110 -17.10 20.90 19.82
N ARG A 111 -17.62 20.60 18.62
CA ARG A 111 -18.83 19.78 18.45
C ARG A 111 -18.48 18.28 18.46
N PRO A 112 -18.83 17.53 19.51
CA PRO A 112 -18.41 16.12 19.65
C PRO A 112 -18.97 15.22 18.56
N TRP A 113 -20.14 15.54 18.01
CA TRP A 113 -20.78 14.79 16.93
C TRP A 113 -20.09 14.99 15.58
N ALA A 114 -19.62 16.21 15.28
CA ALA A 114 -19.00 16.52 14.00
C ALA A 114 -17.65 15.80 13.86
N ALA A 115 -16.83 15.81 14.92
CA ALA A 115 -15.57 15.09 14.92
C ALA A 115 -15.73 13.56 14.95
N ALA A 116 -16.80 13.03 15.56
CA ALA A 116 -17.13 11.60 15.47
C ALA A 116 -17.59 11.21 14.06
N ALA A 117 -18.37 12.06 13.39
CA ALA A 117 -18.78 11.87 12.01
C ALA A 117 -17.59 11.90 11.05
N VAL A 118 -16.65 12.83 11.23
CA VAL A 118 -15.41 12.88 10.43
C VAL A 118 -14.57 11.63 10.64
N GLY A 119 -14.41 11.17 11.88
CA GLY A 119 -13.68 9.93 12.16
C GLY A 119 -14.36 8.70 11.55
N ALA A 120 -15.70 8.61 11.63
CA ALA A 120 -16.46 7.52 11.04
C ALA A 120 -16.43 7.54 9.51
N LEU A 121 -16.53 8.73 8.89
CA LEU A 121 -16.37 8.92 7.45
C LEU A 121 -14.96 8.56 7.00
N TRP A 122 -13.94 8.94 7.77
CA TRP A 122 -12.55 8.58 7.48
C TRP A 122 -12.34 7.07 7.55
N CYS A 123 -12.78 6.41 8.63
CA CYS A 123 -12.70 4.95 8.74
C CYS A 123 -13.49 4.24 7.62
N GLY A 124 -14.66 4.75 7.24
CA GLY A 124 -15.45 4.24 6.12
C GLY A 124 -14.74 4.44 4.77
N ALA A 125 -14.10 5.59 4.58
CA ALA A 125 -13.30 5.89 3.38
C ALA A 125 -12.03 5.04 3.32
N THR A 126 -11.36 4.76 4.45
CA THR A 126 -10.20 3.86 4.46
C THR A 126 -10.64 2.41 4.25
N TYR A 127 -11.83 2.03 4.73
CA TYR A 127 -12.44 0.73 4.45
C TYR A 127 -12.76 0.52 2.96
N TRP A 128 -12.81 1.60 2.16
CA TRP A 128 -12.91 1.51 0.70
C TRP A 128 -11.78 0.69 0.09
N GLY A 129 -10.54 0.85 0.56
CA GLY A 129 -9.41 0.07 0.04
C GLY A 129 -9.64 -1.43 0.16
N PHE A 130 -10.24 -1.87 1.28
CA PHE A 130 -10.63 -3.26 1.49
C PHE A 130 -11.80 -3.71 0.61
N LEU A 131 -12.84 -2.87 0.48
CA LEU A 131 -14.00 -3.21 -0.36
C LEU A 131 -13.68 -3.24 -1.86
N GLY A 132 -12.81 -2.33 -2.32
CA GLY A 132 -12.29 -2.30 -3.67
C GLY A 132 -11.48 -3.57 -3.98
N TYR A 133 -10.63 -3.99 -3.02
CA TYR A 133 -9.87 -5.23 -3.13
C TYR A 133 -10.77 -6.48 -3.24
N LEU A 134 -11.90 -6.54 -2.53
CA LEU A 134 -12.82 -7.68 -2.61
C LEU A 134 -13.61 -7.80 -3.94
N GLY A 135 -13.36 -6.92 -4.92
CA GLY A 135 -14.06 -6.96 -6.21
C GLY A 135 -15.55 -6.63 -6.10
N LEU A 136 -16.02 -6.11 -4.96
CA LEU A 136 -17.41 -5.68 -4.77
C LEU A 136 -17.78 -4.47 -5.65
N GLY A 137 -16.80 -3.92 -6.37
CA GLY A 137 -16.97 -2.87 -7.37
C GLY A 137 -17.39 -3.34 -8.76
N ASP A 138 -17.21 -4.62 -9.10
CA ASP A 138 -17.55 -5.12 -10.43
C ASP A 138 -19.07 -5.35 -10.55
N GLY A 139 -19.75 -4.36 -11.10
CA GLY A 139 -21.21 -4.35 -11.32
C GLY A 139 -22.00 -3.47 -10.34
N THR A 140 -21.35 -2.90 -9.33
CA THR A 140 -21.98 -2.00 -8.36
C THR A 140 -21.61 -0.56 -8.70
N THR A 141 -22.60 0.34 -8.85
CA THR A 141 -22.29 1.76 -9.12
C THR A 141 -21.37 2.32 -8.03
N LEU A 142 -20.37 3.13 -8.40
CA LEU A 142 -19.45 3.81 -7.47
C LEU A 142 -20.22 4.45 -6.30
N THR A 143 -21.38 5.05 -6.61
CA THR A 143 -22.29 5.64 -5.66
C THR A 143 -22.82 4.65 -4.62
N ALA A 144 -23.25 3.45 -5.02
CA ALA A 144 -23.79 2.45 -4.11
C ALA A 144 -22.71 1.88 -3.18
N ILE A 145 -21.48 1.69 -3.68
CA ILE A 145 -20.36 1.26 -2.84
C ILE A 145 -20.01 2.37 -1.84
N VAL A 146 -19.99 3.65 -2.26
CA VAL A 146 -19.64 4.78 -1.38
C VAL A 146 -20.70 4.92 -0.29
N ILE A 147 -21.98 4.81 -0.66
CA ILE A 147 -23.08 4.81 0.29
C ILE A 147 -22.93 3.64 1.26
N THR A 148 -22.61 2.43 0.80
CA THR A 148 -22.51 1.25 1.67
C THR A 148 -21.32 1.37 2.63
N ALA A 149 -20.15 1.78 2.14
CA ALA A 149 -18.94 2.01 2.95
C ALA A 149 -19.13 3.12 3.98
N VAL A 150 -19.74 4.24 3.58
CA VAL A 150 -20.10 5.34 4.47
C VAL A 150 -21.17 4.90 5.47
N SER A 151 -22.17 4.12 5.06
CA SER A 151 -23.23 3.65 5.94
C SER A 151 -22.69 2.69 7.00
N ILE A 152 -21.88 1.71 6.60
CA ILE A 152 -21.22 0.79 7.53
C ILE A 152 -20.26 1.57 8.43
N GLY A 153 -19.43 2.46 7.87
CA GLY A 153 -18.50 3.28 8.64
C GLY A 153 -19.20 4.15 9.68
N VAL A 154 -20.28 4.84 9.29
CA VAL A 154 -21.10 5.66 10.19
C VAL A 154 -21.81 4.79 11.21
N LEU A 155 -22.50 3.71 10.82
CA LEU A 155 -23.25 2.88 11.78
C LEU A 155 -22.35 2.15 12.76
N SER A 156 -21.24 1.56 12.28
CA SER A 156 -20.32 0.77 13.08
C SER A 156 -19.42 1.61 13.98
N PHE A 157 -19.01 2.82 13.56
CA PHE A 157 -18.06 3.63 14.33
C PHE A 157 -18.69 4.83 15.04
N LEU A 158 -19.80 5.40 14.57
CA LEU A 158 -20.36 6.61 15.18
C LEU A 158 -20.90 6.35 16.61
N VAL A 159 -21.50 5.18 16.84
CA VAL A 159 -22.00 4.78 18.17
C VAL A 159 -20.86 4.58 19.18
N PRO A 160 -19.84 3.73 18.91
CA PRO A 160 -18.70 3.60 19.82
C PRO A 160 -17.94 4.92 19.99
N PHE A 161 -17.79 5.70 18.92
CA PHE A 161 -17.11 6.99 19.00
C PHE A 161 -17.86 8.01 19.87
N ARG A 162 -19.19 8.03 19.81
CA ARG A 162 -20.00 8.86 20.69
C ARG A 162 -19.85 8.47 22.15
N LEU A 163 -19.86 7.16 22.45
CA LEU A 163 -19.76 6.64 23.82
C LEU A 163 -18.37 6.87 24.43
N LEU A 164 -17.32 6.57 23.67
CA LEU A 164 -15.93 6.60 24.15
C LEU A 164 -15.39 8.04 24.32
N ARG A 165 -15.89 9.04 23.58
CA ARG A 165 -15.37 10.42 23.64
C ARG A 165 -15.63 11.14 24.96
N SER A 166 -16.63 10.69 25.72
CA SER A 166 -16.98 11.25 27.03
C SER A 166 -15.86 11.11 28.06
N ARG A 167 -14.94 10.15 27.87
CA ARG A 167 -13.82 9.88 28.77
C ARG A 167 -12.46 10.13 28.09
N PRO A 168 -11.46 10.63 28.83
CA PRO A 168 -10.12 10.88 28.28
C PRO A 168 -9.49 9.59 27.70
N VAL A 169 -9.71 8.45 28.34
CA VAL A 169 -9.23 7.13 27.88
C VAL A 169 -9.86 6.75 26.53
N GLY A 170 -11.16 6.97 26.35
CA GLY A 170 -11.83 6.64 25.09
C GLY A 170 -11.46 7.59 23.94
N ARG A 171 -11.03 8.83 24.22
CA ARG A 171 -10.42 9.70 23.19
C ARG A 171 -9.08 9.16 22.70
N ALA A 172 -8.26 8.61 23.58
CA ALA A 172 -7.00 7.96 23.18
C ALA A 172 -7.27 6.68 22.38
N GLY A 173 -8.18 5.83 22.87
CA GLY A 173 -8.58 4.61 22.17
C GLY A 173 -9.13 4.87 20.76
N MET A 174 -9.94 5.92 20.59
CA MET A 174 -10.45 6.32 19.27
C MET A 174 -9.34 6.64 18.27
N LYS A 175 -8.27 7.31 18.71
CA LYS A 175 -7.13 7.62 17.83
C LYS A 175 -6.41 6.35 17.39
N ILE A 176 -6.20 5.41 18.31
CA ILE A 176 -5.56 4.12 18.03
C ILE A 176 -6.41 3.33 17.02
N VAL A 177 -7.72 3.23 17.27
CA VAL A 177 -8.66 2.54 16.37
C VAL A 177 -8.67 3.19 15.00
N ALA A 178 -8.83 4.50 14.91
CA ALA A 178 -8.82 5.21 13.63
C ALA A 178 -7.48 5.04 12.89
N ALA A 179 -6.35 5.11 13.60
CA ALA A 179 -5.03 4.88 13.01
C ALA A 179 -4.88 3.45 12.49
N ALA A 180 -5.32 2.45 13.24
CA ALA A 180 -5.31 1.05 12.82
C ALA A 180 -6.16 0.82 11.55
N PHE A 181 -7.40 1.32 11.53
CA PHE A 181 -8.26 1.24 10.33
C PHE A 181 -7.69 1.99 9.14
N THR A 182 -7.00 3.11 9.38
CA THR A 182 -6.30 3.85 8.32
C THR A 182 -5.15 3.03 7.75
N GLY A 183 -4.31 2.43 8.62
CA GLY A 183 -3.21 1.57 8.21
C GLY A 183 -3.70 0.35 7.43
N ILE A 184 -4.73 -0.32 7.92
CA ILE A 184 -5.34 -1.47 7.24
C ILE A 184 -5.90 -1.06 5.88
N GLY A 185 -6.71 0.00 5.84
CA GLY A 185 -7.32 0.50 4.60
C GLY A 185 -6.29 0.92 3.55
N LEU A 186 -5.24 1.63 3.98
CA LEU A 186 -4.13 2.00 3.12
C LEU A 186 -3.36 0.78 2.61
N GLY A 187 -3.13 -0.22 3.48
CA GLY A 187 -2.45 -1.46 3.09
C GLY A 187 -3.22 -2.23 2.02
N PHE A 188 -4.54 -2.35 2.14
CA PHE A 188 -5.37 -2.97 1.10
C PHE A 188 -5.41 -2.15 -0.20
N ALA A 189 -5.43 -0.82 -0.11
CA ALA A 189 -5.33 0.03 -1.30
C ALA A 189 -3.99 -0.16 -2.03
N LEU A 190 -2.88 -0.24 -1.30
CA LEU A 190 -1.56 -0.52 -1.87
C LEU A 190 -1.51 -1.91 -2.49
N MET A 191 -2.06 -2.91 -1.80
CA MET A 191 -2.14 -4.28 -2.29
C MET A 191 -2.93 -4.38 -3.60
N GLY A 192 -4.12 -3.79 -3.68
CA GLY A 192 -4.92 -3.78 -4.90
C GLY A 192 -4.24 -3.03 -6.06
N GLN A 193 -3.52 -1.95 -5.76
CA GLN A 193 -2.72 -1.26 -6.78
C GLN A 193 -1.58 -2.15 -7.29
N MET A 194 -0.83 -2.81 -6.40
CA MET A 194 0.24 -3.74 -6.77
C MET A 194 -0.28 -4.91 -7.62
N GLU A 195 -1.43 -5.47 -7.26
CA GLU A 195 -2.09 -6.54 -8.02
C GLU A 195 -2.49 -6.06 -9.42
N SER A 196 -3.14 -4.89 -9.52
CA SER A 196 -3.51 -4.28 -10.80
C SER A 196 -2.29 -4.00 -11.68
N ASP A 197 -1.21 -3.46 -11.09
CA ASP A 197 0.02 -3.17 -11.82
C ASP A 197 0.70 -4.47 -12.29
N ALA A 198 0.69 -5.52 -11.46
CA ALA A 198 1.25 -6.82 -11.81
C ALA A 198 0.43 -7.51 -12.92
N LEU A 199 -0.89 -7.37 -12.92
CA LEU A 199 -1.75 -7.81 -14.03
C LEU A 199 -1.42 -7.07 -15.32
N ALA A 200 -1.17 -5.75 -15.26
CA ALA A 200 -0.76 -4.98 -16.43
C ALA A 200 0.59 -5.46 -16.98
N VAL A 201 1.57 -5.74 -16.11
CA VAL A 201 2.85 -6.35 -16.51
C VAL A 201 2.61 -7.74 -17.12
N ALA A 202 1.76 -8.56 -16.52
CA ALA A 202 1.52 -9.94 -16.94
C ALA A 202 0.76 -10.04 -18.28
N GLU A 203 -0.21 -9.17 -18.55
CA GLU A 203 -1.05 -9.25 -19.75
C GLU A 203 -0.52 -8.41 -20.91
N LYS A 204 0.08 -7.26 -20.57
CA LYS A 204 0.51 -6.27 -21.55
C LYS A 204 2.01 -6.10 -21.59
N GLY A 205 2.78 -6.65 -20.64
CA GLY A 205 4.21 -6.36 -20.57
C GLY A 205 4.49 -4.87 -20.43
N GLU A 206 3.56 -4.13 -19.80
CA GLU A 206 3.77 -2.73 -19.41
C GLU A 206 4.92 -2.67 -18.37
N PRO A 207 5.69 -1.57 -18.34
CA PRO A 207 6.76 -1.42 -17.36
C PRO A 207 6.20 -1.45 -15.94
N ALA A 208 6.94 -2.07 -15.02
CA ALA A 208 6.50 -2.16 -13.63
C ALA A 208 6.35 -0.76 -13.02
N SER A 209 5.28 -0.58 -12.27
CA SER A 209 5.04 0.69 -11.58
C SER A 209 6.11 0.95 -10.52
N LEU A 210 6.27 2.23 -10.15
CA LEU A 210 7.17 2.63 -9.07
C LEU A 210 6.90 1.84 -7.78
N LEU A 211 5.65 1.49 -7.50
CA LEU A 211 5.27 0.74 -6.30
C LEU A 211 5.78 -0.70 -6.35
N LEU A 212 5.65 -1.38 -7.49
CA LEU A 212 6.23 -2.71 -7.72
C LEU A 212 7.76 -2.68 -7.60
N SER A 213 8.41 -1.70 -8.21
CA SER A 213 9.85 -1.53 -8.12
C SER A 213 10.33 -1.27 -6.68
N MET A 214 9.56 -0.51 -5.88
CA MET A 214 9.86 -0.25 -4.47
C MET A 214 9.81 -1.52 -3.60
N VAL A 215 8.82 -2.39 -3.81
CA VAL A 215 8.76 -3.69 -3.11
C VAL A 215 9.80 -4.70 -3.63
N GLY A 216 10.57 -4.30 -4.64
CA GLY A 216 11.68 -5.05 -5.22
C GLY A 216 11.26 -6.06 -6.28
N PHE A 217 10.08 -5.88 -6.88
CA PHE A 217 9.78 -6.56 -8.13
C PHE A 217 10.80 -6.13 -9.19
N GLN A 218 11.38 -7.09 -9.90
CA GLN A 218 12.40 -6.83 -10.91
C GLN A 218 11.76 -6.91 -12.29
N ASP A 219 11.59 -5.77 -12.94
CA ASP A 219 11.07 -5.69 -14.30
C ASP A 219 12.20 -5.93 -15.31
N GLN A 220 12.63 -7.18 -15.40
CA GLN A 220 13.75 -7.61 -16.24
C GLN A 220 13.22 -8.50 -17.37
N TRP A 221 13.23 -7.99 -18.59
CA TRP A 221 12.85 -8.75 -19.78
C TRP A 221 14.10 -9.27 -20.47
N VAL A 222 14.10 -10.55 -20.83
CA VAL A 222 15.27 -11.27 -21.36
C VAL A 222 14.86 -12.15 -22.54
N VAL A 223 15.75 -12.27 -23.54
CA VAL A 223 15.62 -13.29 -24.57
C VAL A 223 16.48 -14.47 -24.16
N ALA A 224 15.88 -15.61 -23.89
CA ALA A 224 16.62 -16.78 -23.43
C ALA A 224 16.94 -17.72 -24.60
N THR A 225 18.14 -18.29 -24.63
CA THR A 225 18.55 -19.29 -25.63
C THR A 225 19.04 -20.56 -24.95
N ASP A 226 18.77 -21.71 -25.54
CA ASP A 226 19.34 -22.98 -25.08
C ASP A 226 20.85 -23.00 -25.32
N ARG A 227 21.62 -23.43 -24.33
CA ARG A 227 23.09 -23.40 -24.40
C ARG A 227 23.67 -24.48 -25.31
N GLU A 228 23.02 -25.65 -25.40
CA GLU A 228 23.51 -26.77 -26.19
C GLU A 228 23.19 -26.57 -27.67
N SER A 229 21.96 -26.18 -28.00
CA SER A 229 21.54 -25.97 -29.39
C SER A 229 21.82 -24.57 -29.91
N GLY A 230 21.94 -23.57 -29.03
CA GLY A 230 21.99 -22.15 -29.40
C GLY A 230 20.66 -21.60 -29.90
N GLU A 231 19.60 -22.40 -29.90
CA GLU A 231 18.29 -21.99 -30.39
C GLU A 231 17.57 -21.10 -29.37
N PRO A 232 16.85 -20.07 -29.83
CA PRO A 232 16.10 -19.22 -28.93
C PRO A 232 14.89 -19.95 -28.36
N LEU A 233 14.69 -19.80 -27.05
CA LEU A 233 13.50 -20.27 -26.38
C LEU A 233 12.31 -19.43 -26.84
N ARG A 234 11.16 -20.09 -27.05
CA ARG A 234 9.89 -19.44 -27.45
C ARG A 234 10.05 -18.55 -28.69
N ASP A 235 10.78 -19.03 -29.70
CA ASP A 235 11.04 -18.30 -30.95
C ASP A 235 11.73 -16.93 -30.76
N GLY A 236 12.46 -16.75 -29.65
CA GLY A 236 13.18 -15.51 -29.35
C GLY A 236 12.30 -14.42 -28.78
N GLU A 237 11.15 -14.79 -28.23
CA GLU A 237 10.28 -13.84 -27.53
C GLU A 237 10.91 -13.39 -26.20
N GLU A 238 10.60 -12.14 -25.82
CA GLU A 238 11.05 -11.56 -24.57
C GLU A 238 10.26 -12.20 -23.42
N LEU A 239 11.00 -12.76 -22.46
CA LEU A 239 10.47 -13.40 -21.27
C LEU A 239 10.75 -12.51 -20.07
N LEU A 240 9.81 -12.42 -19.15
CA LEU A 240 10.02 -11.72 -17.90
C LEU A 240 10.77 -12.63 -16.93
N LEU A 241 11.96 -12.20 -16.48
CA LEU A 241 12.75 -12.89 -15.47
C LEU A 241 12.20 -12.57 -14.08
N LEU A 242 11.51 -13.53 -13.49
CA LEU A 242 10.94 -13.40 -12.15
C LEU A 242 11.98 -13.55 -11.04
N GLY A 243 13.06 -14.29 -11.32
CA GLY A 243 14.23 -14.44 -10.46
C GLY A 243 14.97 -15.76 -10.66
N GLU A 244 15.87 -16.07 -9.73
CA GLU A 244 16.81 -17.19 -9.81
C GLU A 244 16.82 -18.00 -8.51
N ARG A 245 16.58 -19.32 -8.59
CA ARG A 245 16.64 -20.21 -7.44
C ARG A 245 17.09 -21.61 -7.79
N GLU A 246 17.96 -22.18 -6.94
CA GLU A 246 18.41 -23.58 -7.02
C GLU A 246 19.05 -23.91 -8.38
N GLY A 247 19.82 -22.97 -8.94
CA GLY A 247 20.46 -23.17 -10.25
C GLY A 247 19.49 -23.14 -11.43
N ALA A 248 18.30 -22.56 -11.26
CA ALA A 248 17.31 -22.38 -12.33
C ALA A 248 16.75 -20.95 -12.37
N TYR A 249 16.53 -20.45 -13.58
CA TYR A 249 15.77 -19.22 -13.84
C TYR A 249 14.27 -19.52 -13.80
N ALA A 250 13.50 -18.64 -13.16
CA ALA A 250 12.04 -18.61 -13.26
C ALA A 250 11.66 -17.54 -14.30
N LEU A 251 11.09 -17.99 -15.42
CA LEU A 251 10.77 -17.14 -16.57
C LEU A 251 9.26 -17.15 -16.79
N TYR A 252 8.69 -15.98 -17.03
CA TYR A 252 7.29 -15.80 -17.42
C TYR A 252 7.19 -15.45 -18.90
N ASP A 253 6.41 -16.26 -19.61
CA ASP A 253 6.03 -16.02 -21.00
C ASP A 253 4.71 -15.25 -21.03
N CYS A 254 4.80 -13.96 -21.34
CA CYS A 254 3.66 -13.07 -21.40
C CYS A 254 2.67 -13.44 -22.51
N ALA A 255 3.14 -14.03 -23.63
CA ALA A 255 2.29 -14.40 -24.75
C ALA A 255 1.45 -15.65 -24.45
N ASN A 256 2.04 -16.62 -23.76
CA ASN A 256 1.37 -17.86 -23.38
C ASN A 256 0.79 -17.85 -21.94
N GLN A 257 1.03 -16.79 -21.17
CA GLN A 257 0.68 -16.64 -19.75
C GLN A 257 1.14 -17.82 -18.88
N GLU A 258 2.32 -18.35 -19.18
CA GLU A 258 2.87 -19.50 -18.47
C GLU A 258 4.21 -19.16 -17.83
N THR A 259 4.44 -19.75 -16.66
CA THR A 259 5.71 -19.65 -15.96
C THR A 259 6.40 -20.98 -16.01
N PHE A 260 7.68 -20.98 -16.37
CA PHE A 260 8.47 -22.18 -16.45
C PHE A 260 9.86 -21.95 -15.84
N ARG A 261 10.49 -23.06 -15.44
CA ARG A 261 11.85 -23.06 -14.89
C ARG A 261 12.81 -23.70 -15.87
N ARG A 262 13.98 -23.10 -16.03
CA ARG A 262 15.09 -23.66 -16.81
C ARG A 262 16.37 -23.60 -16.02
N SER A 263 17.18 -24.66 -16.12
CA SER A 263 18.51 -24.68 -15.52
C SER A 263 19.37 -23.55 -16.09
N ILE A 264 20.11 -22.87 -15.21
CA ILE A 264 21.08 -21.83 -15.58
C ILE A 264 22.19 -22.43 -16.45
N ASP A 265 22.59 -23.67 -16.18
CA ASP A 265 23.64 -24.34 -16.95
C ASP A 265 23.20 -24.60 -18.41
N ALA A 266 21.90 -24.81 -18.61
CA ALA A 266 21.30 -25.07 -19.92
C ALA A 266 20.80 -23.79 -20.64
N THR A 267 20.81 -22.62 -19.98
CA THR A 267 20.15 -21.42 -20.50
C THR A 267 21.11 -20.23 -20.51
N VAL A 268 21.21 -19.55 -21.64
CA VAL A 268 21.92 -18.28 -21.76
C VAL A 268 20.90 -17.16 -21.88
N LEU A 269 20.96 -16.19 -20.96
CA LEU A 269 20.17 -14.97 -21.05
C LEU A 269 20.86 -14.00 -22.01
N GLN A 270 20.20 -13.71 -23.14
CA GLN A 270 20.61 -12.72 -24.12
C GLN A 270 19.77 -11.46 -23.94
N GLN A 271 20.41 -10.30 -24.03
CA GLN A 271 19.77 -8.98 -24.00
C GLN A 271 18.82 -8.77 -22.79
N ILE A 272 19.35 -8.17 -21.73
CA ILE A 272 18.55 -7.76 -20.58
C ILE A 272 18.02 -6.35 -20.85
N VAL A 273 16.71 -6.22 -20.96
CA VAL A 273 16.00 -4.94 -21.09
C VAL A 273 15.30 -4.65 -19.77
N LEU A 274 15.61 -3.49 -19.20
CA LEU A 274 14.92 -2.94 -18.05
C LEU A 274 13.82 -2.00 -18.56
N GLU A 275 12.59 -2.14 -18.05
CA GLU A 275 11.47 -1.25 -18.39
C GLU A 275 11.26 -1.09 -19.92
N PRO A 276 10.81 -2.14 -20.63
CA PRO A 276 10.71 -2.10 -22.09
C PRO A 276 9.71 -1.03 -22.56
N ASP A 277 10.11 -0.24 -23.56
CA ASP A 277 9.23 0.74 -24.20
C ASP A 277 8.22 0.01 -25.10
N ARG A 278 6.95 -0.03 -24.68
CA ARG A 278 5.85 -0.68 -25.40
C ARG A 278 4.90 0.38 -25.97
N PRO A 279 4.43 0.22 -27.23
CA PRO A 279 3.46 1.14 -27.80
C PRO A 279 2.12 1.06 -27.05
N GLU A 280 1.38 2.19 -27.02
CA GLU A 280 0.08 2.25 -26.36
C GLU A 280 -0.88 1.17 -26.92
N GLY A 281 -1.54 0.45 -26.01
CA GLY A 281 -2.46 -0.64 -26.36
C GLY A 281 -1.79 -1.95 -26.76
N TYR A 282 -0.46 -2.08 -26.57
CA TYR A 282 0.22 -3.36 -26.71
C TYR A 282 -0.37 -4.42 -25.75
N SER A 283 -0.52 -5.63 -26.25
CA SER A 283 -0.96 -6.80 -25.49
C SER A 283 -0.15 -8.00 -25.94
N CYS A 284 0.32 -8.79 -24.99
CA CYS A 284 1.13 -9.97 -25.31
C CYS A 284 0.33 -11.01 -26.13
N HIS A 285 -0.97 -11.12 -25.88
CA HIS A 285 -1.90 -11.99 -26.63
C HIS A 285 -2.10 -11.58 -28.10
N ALA A 286 -2.04 -10.27 -28.40
CA ALA A 286 -2.29 -9.77 -29.75
C ALA A 286 -1.21 -10.21 -30.75
N LYS A 287 0.00 -10.51 -30.26
CA LYS A 287 1.12 -11.01 -31.07
C LYS A 287 0.87 -12.43 -31.58
N GLN A 288 0.22 -13.28 -30.78
CA GLN A 288 -0.07 -14.67 -31.12
C GLN A 288 -1.06 -14.78 -32.30
N LYS A 289 -2.07 -13.89 -32.35
CA LYS A 289 -3.05 -13.83 -33.46
C LYS A 289 -2.46 -13.44 -34.82
N ARG A 290 -1.26 -12.87 -34.88
CA ARG A 290 -0.59 -12.54 -36.15
C ARG A 290 0.27 -13.67 -36.72
N LYS A 291 0.61 -14.69 -35.90
CA LYS A 291 1.40 -15.86 -36.30
C LYS A 291 0.52 -17.09 -36.62
N SER A 292 -0.77 -17.07 -36.26
CA SER A 292 -1.81 -18.04 -36.66
C SER A 292 -2.45 -17.65 -37.99
#